data_AF-A0AAC9P5T7-F1
#
_entry.id   AF-A0AAC9P5T7-F1
#
_cell.length_a   1.000
_cell.length_b   1.000
_cell.length_c   1.000
_cell.angle_alpha   90.00
_cell.angle_beta   90.00
_cell.angle_gamma   90.00
#
_symmetry.space_group_name_H-M   'P 1'
#
loop_
_entity.id
_entity.type
_entity.pdbx_description
1 polymer ?
#
loop_
_entity_poly.entity_id
_entity_poly.type
_entity_poly.pdbx_seq_one_letter_code
_entity_poly.pdbx_strand_id
1 'polypeptide(L)'
;MSAPTDRTTATVDVEFASPMPGLAPHTSFTLEQIDGAEGLHALRATDADVRLFLLDPRSGDYGYEPSIPADVRSEIGAADESEIRVFVVANPSADGVYINLRAPILIHTGSGRAAQAILEDQRYPIRALLGA
;
A
#
# COMPACT_ATOMS: atom_id res chain seq x y z
N MET A 1 0.64 -3.87 36.60
CA MET A 1 0.20 -4.37 35.28
C MET A 1 -0.37 -3.19 34.53
N SER A 2 0.45 -2.54 33.71
CA SER A 2 0.00 -1.38 32.92
C SER A 2 -0.97 -1.85 31.85
N ALA A 3 -2.11 -1.16 31.74
CA ALA A 3 -3.04 -1.32 30.62
C ALA A 3 -2.33 -0.99 29.30
N PRO A 4 -2.66 -1.65 28.18
CA PRO A 4 -2.23 -1.16 26.89
C PRO A 4 -2.94 0.18 26.65
N THR A 5 -2.15 1.25 26.51
CA THR A 5 -2.66 2.54 26.05
C THR A 5 -3.12 2.35 24.62
N ASP A 6 -4.44 2.28 24.41
CA ASP A 6 -5.07 2.31 23.10
C ASP A 6 -4.78 3.68 22.48
N ARG A 7 -3.70 3.77 21.71
CA ARG A 7 -3.40 4.95 20.91
C ARG A 7 -4.12 4.73 19.61
N THR A 8 -5.26 5.38 19.43
CA THR A 8 -6.03 5.31 18.19
C THR A 8 -5.14 5.76 17.03
N THR A 9 -4.74 4.81 16.20
CA THR A 9 -4.09 5.11 14.94
C THR A 9 -5.16 5.57 13.96
N ALA A 10 -4.94 6.70 13.28
CA ALA A 10 -5.96 7.25 12.38
C ALA A 10 -6.24 6.27 11.23
N THR A 11 -7.51 5.88 11.07
CA THR A 11 -7.99 5.09 9.94
C THR A 11 -8.32 6.02 8.77
N VAL A 12 -7.95 5.60 7.55
CA VAL A 12 -8.26 6.29 6.30
C VAL A 12 -9.13 5.39 5.43
N ASP A 13 -10.24 5.92 4.92
CA ASP A 13 -11.04 5.21 3.92
C ASP A 13 -10.31 5.22 2.57
N VAL A 14 -10.27 4.07 1.92
CA VAL A 14 -9.58 3.87 0.65
C VAL A 14 -10.53 3.23 -0.35
N GLU A 15 -10.71 3.88 -1.50
CA GLU A 15 -11.58 3.38 -2.57
C GLU A 15 -10.78 3.15 -3.83
N PHE A 16 -10.61 1.87 -4.20
CA PHE A 16 -9.92 1.49 -5.41
C PHE A 16 -10.76 1.79 -6.65
N ALA A 17 -10.13 2.36 -7.68
CA ALA A 17 -10.77 2.65 -8.95
C ALA A 17 -11.21 1.40 -9.72
N SER A 18 -10.48 0.30 -9.52
CA SER A 18 -10.81 -1.04 -9.99
C SER A 18 -10.33 -2.08 -8.97
N PRO A 19 -10.97 -3.26 -8.86
CA PRO A 19 -10.52 -4.27 -7.92
C PRO A 19 -9.08 -4.68 -8.18
N MET A 20 -8.28 -4.84 -7.12
CA MET A 20 -6.93 -5.38 -7.27
C MET A 20 -6.97 -6.80 -7.86
N PRO A 21 -6.01 -7.18 -8.72
CA PRO A 21 -5.83 -8.55 -9.19
C PRO A 21 -5.88 -9.56 -8.05
N GLY A 22 -6.76 -10.57 -8.19
CA GLY A 22 -6.96 -11.62 -7.18
C GLY A 22 -7.90 -11.26 -6.02
N LEU A 23 -8.37 -10.00 -5.94
CA LEU A 23 -9.26 -9.52 -4.88
C LEU A 23 -10.62 -9.02 -5.40
N ALA A 24 -10.93 -9.25 -6.68
CA ALA A 24 -12.26 -8.97 -7.21
C ALA A 24 -13.35 -9.73 -6.42
N PRO A 25 -14.49 -9.09 -6.11
CA PRO A 25 -14.96 -7.79 -6.61
C PRO A 25 -14.64 -6.57 -5.71
N HIS A 26 -13.82 -6.73 -4.67
CA HIS A 26 -13.68 -5.75 -3.58
C HIS A 26 -12.93 -4.47 -4.00
N THR A 27 -13.49 -3.30 -3.69
CA THR A 27 -12.87 -1.98 -3.96
C THR A 27 -12.82 -1.06 -2.75
N SER A 28 -13.66 -1.27 -1.74
CA SER A 28 -13.71 -0.46 -0.53
C SER A 28 -12.86 -1.06 0.58
N PHE A 29 -11.91 -0.27 1.08
CA PHE A 29 -10.96 -0.68 2.10
C PHE A 29 -10.79 0.41 3.17
N THR A 30 -10.24 0.00 4.31
CA THR A 30 -9.70 0.91 5.33
C THR A 30 -8.21 0.69 5.45
N LEU A 31 -7.45 1.78 5.58
CA LEU A 31 -6.02 1.78 5.80
C LEU A 31 -5.72 2.28 7.22
N GLU A 32 -4.96 1.50 7.98
CA GLU A 32 -4.58 1.81 9.35
C GLU A 32 -3.08 1.53 9.52
N GLN A 33 -2.33 2.45 10.12
CA GLN A 33 -0.95 2.16 10.50
C GLN A 33 -0.94 1.18 11.68
N ILE A 34 0.00 0.23 11.67
CA ILE A 34 0.15 -0.73 12.76
C ILE A 34 0.91 -0.07 13.90
N ASP A 35 0.31 -0.11 15.09
CA ASP A 35 0.92 0.41 16.30
C ASP A 35 2.30 -0.20 16.57
N GLY A 36 3.27 0.68 16.80
CA GLY A 36 4.65 0.28 17.08
C GLY A 36 5.43 -0.24 15.87
N ALA A 37 4.86 -0.21 14.67
CA ALA A 37 5.54 -0.57 13.42
C ALA A 37 5.47 0.60 12.43
N GLU A 38 6.47 1.46 12.47
CA GLU A 38 6.59 2.60 11.56
C GLU A 38 6.64 2.14 10.10
N GLY A 39 5.87 2.80 9.24
CA GLY A 39 5.76 2.46 7.82
C GLY A 39 4.96 1.20 7.50
N LEU A 40 4.52 0.41 8.49
CA LEU A 40 3.68 -0.76 8.26
C LEU A 40 2.20 -0.42 8.47
N HIS A 41 1.36 -0.80 7.52
CA HIS A 41 -0.07 -0.55 7.53
C HIS A 41 -0.85 -1.84 7.27
N ALA A 42 -2.07 -1.93 7.81
CA ALA A 42 -3.08 -2.89 7.39
C ALA A 42 -4.07 -2.23 6.43
N LEU A 43 -4.29 -2.85 5.28
CA LEU A 43 -5.38 -2.52 4.36
C LEU A 43 -6.45 -3.61 4.46
N ARG A 44 -7.66 -3.26 4.88
CA ARG A 44 -8.75 -4.21 5.17
C ARG A 44 -9.96 -3.94 4.30
N ALA A 45 -10.47 -4.95 3.61
CA ALA A 45 -11.72 -4.80 2.87
C ALA A 45 -12.87 -4.50 3.85
N THR A 46 -13.79 -3.62 3.47
CA THR A 46 -14.94 -3.27 4.33
C THR A 46 -16.07 -4.29 4.25
N ASP A 47 -16.07 -5.13 3.21
CA ASP A 47 -17.14 -6.05 2.83
C ASP A 47 -16.71 -7.53 2.85
N ALA A 48 -15.46 -7.82 3.22
CA ALA A 48 -14.92 -9.18 3.27
C ALA A 48 -13.83 -9.34 4.34
N ASP A 49 -13.55 -10.58 4.74
CA ASP A 49 -12.42 -10.92 5.62
C ASP A 49 -11.10 -10.98 4.83
N VAL A 50 -10.77 -9.87 4.18
CA VAL A 50 -9.53 -9.68 3.41
C VAL A 50 -8.68 -8.63 4.10
N ARG A 51 -7.43 -8.99 4.38
CA ARG A 51 -6.42 -8.10 4.96
C ARG A 51 -5.10 -8.25 4.22
N LEU A 52 -4.56 -7.12 3.76
CA LEU A 52 -3.20 -7.00 3.26
C LEU A 52 -2.33 -6.23 4.25
N PHE A 53 -1.02 -6.49 4.23
CA PHE A 53 -0.04 -5.63 4.87
C PHE A 53 0.65 -4.79 3.82
N LEU A 54 0.66 -3.48 4.04
CA LEU A 54 1.29 -2.51 3.16
C LEU A 54 2.50 -1.91 3.86
N LEU A 55 3.62 -1.81 3.16
CA LEU A 55 4.81 -1.11 3.62
C LEU A 55 4.92 0.21 2.86
N ASP A 56 5.17 1.30 3.59
CA ASP A 56 5.66 2.55 3.04
C ASP A 56 7.15 2.37 2.74
N PRO A 57 7.56 2.23 1.48
CA PRO A 57 8.93 1.91 1.13
C PRO A 57 9.91 3.07 1.42
N ARG A 58 9.41 4.28 1.70
CA ARG A 58 10.25 5.42 2.13
C ARG A 58 10.69 5.29 3.58
N SER A 59 9.98 4.51 4.41
CA SER A 59 10.31 4.32 5.83
C SER A 59 11.58 3.51 6.09
N GLY A 60 12.05 2.74 5.10
CA GLY A 60 13.18 1.81 5.26
C GLY A 60 14.43 2.14 4.44
N ASP A 61 14.62 3.40 4.00
CA ASP A 61 15.76 3.84 3.17
C ASP A 61 15.98 2.98 1.90
N TYR A 62 14.90 2.44 1.31
CA TYR A 62 14.99 1.57 0.13
C TYR A 62 15.30 2.31 -1.17
N GLY A 63 15.34 3.65 -1.18
CA GLY A 63 15.51 4.45 -2.40
C GLY A 63 14.44 4.19 -3.46
N TYR A 64 13.28 3.65 -3.06
CA TYR A 64 12.21 3.26 -3.97
C TYR A 64 11.33 4.47 -4.29
N GLU A 65 11.64 5.09 -5.43
CA GLU A 65 10.92 6.25 -5.98
C GLU A 65 10.53 5.95 -7.44
N PRO A 66 9.50 5.12 -7.67
CA PRO A 66 9.06 4.82 -9.02
C PRO A 66 8.42 6.04 -9.67
N SER A 67 8.66 6.24 -10.97
CA SER A 67 7.85 7.18 -11.75
C SER A 67 6.43 6.64 -11.88
N ILE A 68 5.44 7.47 -11.57
CA ILE A 68 4.05 7.04 -11.56
C ILE A 68 3.43 7.27 -12.96
N PRO A 69 2.84 6.22 -13.58
CA PRO A 69 2.18 6.35 -14.88
C PRO A 69 1.07 7.42 -14.89
N ALA A 70 1.00 8.20 -15.97
CA ALA A 70 0.09 9.35 -16.05
C ALA A 70 -1.40 8.97 -16.09
N ASP A 71 -1.71 7.82 -16.67
CA ASP A 71 -3.04 7.20 -16.68
C ASP A 71 -3.48 6.84 -15.25
N VAL A 72 -2.60 6.24 -14.45
CA VAL A 72 -2.92 5.90 -13.05
C VAL A 72 -3.10 7.16 -12.19
N ARG A 73 -2.29 8.21 -12.39
CA ARG A 73 -2.50 9.51 -11.72
C ARG A 73 -3.88 10.09 -12.06
N SER A 74 -4.27 10.02 -13.33
CA SER A 74 -5.57 10.50 -13.80
C SER A 74 -6.72 9.67 -13.21
N GLU A 75 -6.55 8.35 -13.08
CA GLU A 75 -7.54 7.43 -12.51
C GLU A 75 -7.85 7.70 -11.02
N ILE A 76 -6.83 8.06 -10.25
CA ILE A 76 -6.97 8.42 -8.83
C ILE A 76 -7.21 9.92 -8.60
N GLY A 77 -7.19 10.73 -9.67
CA GLY A 77 -7.45 12.17 -9.63
C GLY A 77 -6.32 13.02 -9.04
N ALA A 78 -5.07 12.55 -9.08
CA ALA A 78 -3.90 13.29 -8.61
C ALA A 78 -3.36 14.22 -9.71
N ALA A 79 -3.13 15.49 -9.36
CA ALA A 79 -2.52 16.49 -10.24
C ALA A 79 -1.01 16.27 -10.41
N ASP A 80 -0.33 15.83 -9.35
CA ASP A 80 1.09 15.49 -9.36
C ASP A 80 1.45 14.40 -8.33
N GLU A 81 2.70 13.94 -8.35
CA GLU A 81 3.15 12.82 -7.51
C GLU A 81 3.23 13.16 -6.01
N SER A 82 3.24 14.45 -5.63
CA SER A 82 3.26 14.85 -4.22
C SER A 82 1.94 14.56 -3.50
N GLU A 83 0.85 14.43 -4.25
CA GLU A 83 -0.48 14.08 -3.74
C GLU A 83 -0.65 12.57 -3.53
N ILE A 84 0.36 11.76 -3.85
CA ILE A 84 0.26 10.30 -3.89
C ILE A 84 1.13 9.66 -2.81
N ARG A 85 0.52 8.81 -1.99
CA ARG A 85 1.25 7.85 -1.15
C ARG A 85 1.48 6.57 -1.91
N VAL A 86 2.73 6.11 -1.88
CA VAL A 86 3.15 4.86 -2.51
C VAL A 86 3.32 3.80 -1.43
N PHE A 87 2.72 2.64 -1.67
CA PHE A 87 2.86 1.47 -0.80
C PHE A 87 3.21 0.24 -1.62
N VAL A 88 3.85 -0.73 -0.97
CA VAL A 88 4.09 -2.06 -1.55
C VAL A 88 3.45 -3.12 -0.67
N VAL A 89 2.90 -4.16 -1.30
CA VAL A 89 2.27 -5.27 -0.56
C VAL A 89 3.36 -6.16 0.03
N ALA A 90 3.33 -6.33 1.35
CA ALA A 90 4.22 -7.20 2.10
C ALA A 90 3.55 -8.56 2.35
N ASN A 91 4.21 -9.62 1.89
CA ASN A 91 3.74 -11.00 1.97
C ASN A 91 4.69 -11.82 2.87
N PRO A 92 4.31 -12.09 4.13
CA PRO A 92 5.07 -12.99 4.99
C PRO A 92 5.12 -14.41 4.44
N SER A 93 6.26 -15.07 4.60
CA SER A 93 6.48 -16.47 4.24
C SER A 93 7.48 -17.12 5.21
N ALA A 94 7.71 -18.43 5.08
CA ALA A 94 8.67 -19.16 5.92
C ALA A 94 10.11 -18.61 5.77
N ASP A 95 10.47 -18.13 4.58
CA ASP A 95 11.81 -17.66 4.24
C ASP A 95 11.98 -16.15 4.44
N GLY A 96 10.97 -15.47 5.00
CA GLY A 96 10.97 -14.02 5.24
C GLY A 96 9.79 -13.30 4.60
N VAL A 97 9.83 -11.97 4.62
CA VAL A 97 8.78 -11.11 4.05
C VAL A 97 9.18 -10.71 2.64
N TYR A 98 8.31 -10.98 1.67
CA TYR A 98 8.50 -10.58 0.29
C TYR A 98 7.62 -9.40 -0.11
N ILE A 99 8.19 -8.44 -0.81
CA ILE A 99 7.49 -7.29 -1.37
C ILE A 99 7.51 -7.32 -2.90
N ASN A 100 6.44 -6.83 -3.52
CA ASN A 100 6.37 -6.63 -4.97
C ASN A 100 6.62 -5.15 -5.29
N LEU A 101 7.82 -4.83 -5.79
CA LEU A 101 8.21 -3.47 -6.16
C LEU A 101 7.71 -3.08 -7.55
N ARG A 102 7.21 -4.03 -8.35
CA ARG A 102 6.65 -3.75 -9.69
C ARG A 102 5.17 -3.37 -9.64
N ALA A 103 4.46 -3.74 -8.59
CA ALA A 103 3.03 -3.52 -8.49
C ALA A 103 2.61 -2.73 -7.24
N PRO A 104 3.07 -1.46 -7.10
CA PRO A 104 2.75 -0.65 -5.94
C PRO A 104 1.26 -0.29 -5.88
N ILE A 105 0.78 -0.07 -4.67
CA ILE A 105 -0.51 0.55 -4.40
C ILE A 105 -0.28 2.05 -4.28
N LEU A 106 -1.06 2.82 -5.02
CA LEU A 106 -1.01 4.27 -5.08
C LEU A 106 -2.30 4.81 -4.48
N ILE A 107 -2.19 5.70 -3.50
CA ILE A 107 -3.34 6.27 -2.80
C ILE A 107 -3.23 7.80 -2.83
N HIS A 108 -4.26 8.45 -3.34
CA HIS A 108 -4.38 9.90 -3.27
C HIS A 108 -4.57 10.33 -1.81
N THR A 109 -3.66 11.16 -1.30
CA THR A 109 -3.59 11.62 0.10
C THR A 109 -4.86 12.29 0.60
N GLY A 110 -5.46 13.18 -0.21
CA GLY A 110 -6.67 13.91 0.16
C GLY A 110 -8.00 13.14 0.04
N SER A 111 -8.16 12.32 -1.01
CA SER A 111 -9.45 11.69 -1.35
C SER A 111 -9.55 10.21 -0.98
N GLY A 112 -8.44 9.53 -0.70
CA GLY A 112 -8.42 8.07 -0.48
C GLY A 112 -8.61 7.24 -1.76
N ARG A 113 -8.74 7.87 -2.94
CA ARG A 113 -8.82 7.17 -4.22
C ARG A 113 -7.53 6.40 -4.49
N ALA A 114 -7.65 5.14 -4.88
CA ALA A 114 -6.51 4.25 -5.02
C ALA A 114 -6.52 3.44 -6.31
N ALA A 115 -5.34 2.97 -6.68
CA ALA A 115 -5.14 2.02 -7.76
C ALA A 115 -3.91 1.15 -7.46
N GLN A 116 -3.89 -0.07 -7.98
CA GLN A 116 -2.66 -0.85 -8.07
C GLN A 116 -2.05 -0.65 -9.46
N ALA A 117 -0.91 0.02 -9.52
CA ALA A 117 -0.19 0.22 -10.78
C ALA A 117 0.65 -1.01 -11.11
N ILE A 118 0.87 -1.28 -12.39
CA ILE A 118 1.90 -2.21 -12.86
C ILE A 118 2.97 -1.37 -13.55
N LEU A 119 4.14 -1.24 -12.93
CA LEU A 119 5.25 -0.46 -13.45
C LEU A 119 5.91 -1.19 -14.62
N GLU A 120 6.23 -0.46 -15.70
CA GLU A 120 6.96 -1.00 -16.84
C GLU A 120 8.45 -1.18 -16.56
N ASP A 121 9.00 -0.46 -15.56
CA ASP A 121 10.42 -0.50 -15.23
C ASP A 121 10.84 -1.90 -14.76
N GLN A 122 11.62 -2.56 -15.61
CA GLN A 122 12.02 -3.94 -15.38
C GLN A 122 13.05 -4.10 -14.24
N ARG A 123 13.59 -3.01 -13.70
CA ARG A 123 14.53 -3.03 -12.57
C ARG A 123 13.84 -3.38 -11.24
N TYR A 124 12.53 -3.12 -11.11
CA TYR A 124 11.82 -3.39 -9.87
C TYR A 124 11.41 -4.87 -9.75
N PRO A 125 11.97 -5.66 -8.83
CA PRO A 125 11.62 -7.06 -8.70
C PRO A 125 10.15 -7.27 -8.31
N ILE A 126 9.53 -8.29 -8.90
CA ILE A 126 8.17 -8.75 -8.52
C ILE A 126 8.20 -9.41 -7.13
N ARG A 127 9.35 -9.97 -6.75
CA ARG A 127 9.57 -10.63 -5.46
C ARG A 127 10.93 -10.20 -4.91
N ALA A 128 10.93 -9.21 -4.02
CA ALA A 128 12.11 -8.75 -3.29
C ALA A 128 12.02 -9.22 -1.84
N LEU A 129 13.11 -9.74 -1.27
CA LEU A 129 13.16 -10.08 0.16
C LEU A 129 13.41 -8.79 0.96
N LEU A 130 12.56 -8.53 1.95
CA LEU A 130 12.66 -7.35 2.80
C LEU A 130 13.85 -7.48 3.78
N GLY A 131 14.68 -6.44 3.86
CA GLY A 131 15.85 -6.41 4.76
C GLY A 131 17.03 -7.30 4.34
N ALA A 132 17.03 -7.79 3.10
CA ALA A 132 18.11 -8.58 2.51
C ALA A 132 19.31 -7.73 2.04
#